data_AF-A0A2A3H615-F1
#
_entry.id   AF-A0A2A3H615-F1
#
_cell.length_a   1.000
_cell.length_b   1.000
_cell.length_c   1.000
_cell.angle_alpha   90.00
_cell.angle_beta   90.00
_cell.angle_gamma   90.00
#
_symmetry.space_group_name_H-M   'P 1'
#
loop_
_entity.id
_entity.type
_entity.pdbx_description
1 polymer ?
#
loop_
_entity_poly.entity_id
_entity_poly.type
_entity_poly.pdbx_seq_one_letter_code
_entity_poly.pdbx_strand_id
1 'polypeptide(L)'
;MNQTLTRIRACTAAVSSALGLVTALAGGATAQPQADDHATTVDVPCKVRALVEAITTANSSPGADTLRLARRCTYKLMSPDAASPANGLPVITSEVTIDGNGATITRAKSAPDFRILLVGEEGALTLNRTTISGGRATDCPLIPGGEGAVCGGGINNQGTLTVNHSRVVHNAADSAVDGIPVEGGGIDSDGPAATLNDTDVSDNTAIYTGRTAGSADGGGIANDGPLTLNRSRVTNNTVRVAENPDSAAFGAGHAAFAETTIEHSTISGNHADAPGGIARGALTNAVDMTVTDTVISRNTTSAPRGLATGGGVANNAPMHMVDTRVVDNTATAAGGTARGGGIRNAAFGQLTLTSSKVLGNTAGARGGIAQGGGIDNPAGGTVTTHRSDIGDNAAKAPGGGTAQGGGIFTDIGSTTLNDSAVTGNRAGDGGGIFEGPSGTVTLNNTVVKRNKPNNCAPPNGVPGCIG
;
A
#
# COMPACT_ATOMS: atom_id res chain seq x y z
N MET A 1 -17.93 8.37 -14.83
CA MET A 1 -17.61 8.88 -13.48
C MET A 1 -18.36 8.18 -12.33
N ASN A 2 -19.60 7.70 -12.49
CA ASN A 2 -20.38 7.07 -11.40
C ASN A 2 -20.59 5.54 -11.53
N GLN A 3 -19.83 4.86 -12.40
CA GLN A 3 -19.89 3.39 -12.54
C GLN A 3 -18.53 2.69 -12.26
N THR A 4 -17.41 3.39 -12.41
CA THR A 4 -16.07 2.91 -12.03
C THR A 4 -15.88 2.89 -10.51
N LEU A 5 -16.46 3.84 -9.79
CA LEU A 5 -16.52 3.84 -8.30
C LEU A 5 -17.47 2.77 -7.74
N THR A 6 -18.44 2.31 -8.54
CA THR A 6 -19.44 1.31 -8.10
C THR A 6 -18.91 -0.12 -8.20
N ARG A 7 -17.85 -0.35 -8.98
CA ARG A 7 -17.17 -1.66 -9.03
C ARG A 7 -16.12 -1.84 -7.93
N ILE A 8 -15.51 -0.75 -7.44
CA ILE A 8 -14.73 -0.77 -6.18
C ILE A 8 -15.65 -1.03 -4.97
N ARG A 9 -16.93 -0.65 -5.05
CA ARG A 9 -17.95 -0.99 -4.03
C ARG A 9 -18.41 -2.46 -4.05
N ALA A 10 -18.04 -3.25 -5.05
CA ALA A 10 -18.45 -4.65 -5.13
C ALA A 10 -17.69 -5.58 -4.15
N CYS A 11 -16.56 -5.15 -3.58
CA CYS A 11 -15.90 -5.83 -2.43
C CYS A 11 -16.38 -5.34 -1.05
N THR A 12 -17.36 -4.43 -0.97
CA THR A 12 -17.84 -3.88 0.32
C THR A 12 -19.18 -4.43 0.82
N ALA A 13 -19.57 -5.64 0.40
CA ALA A 13 -20.85 -6.23 0.82
C ALA A 13 -20.71 -7.68 1.27
N ALA A 14 -20.18 -7.92 2.48
CA ALA A 14 -20.64 -8.99 3.39
C ALA A 14 -19.89 -9.02 4.73
N VAL A 15 -20.01 -7.99 5.57
CA VAL A 15 -19.98 -8.22 7.02
C VAL A 15 -20.99 -7.27 7.67
N SER A 16 -22.19 -7.77 7.95
CA SER A 16 -23.15 -7.09 8.81
C SER A 16 -23.83 -8.10 9.73
N SER A 17 -23.53 -7.91 11.01
CA SER A 17 -24.34 -8.20 12.19
C SER A 17 -24.81 -9.64 12.42
N ALA A 18 -24.17 -10.29 13.40
CA ALA A 18 -24.85 -11.21 14.31
C ALA A 18 -24.67 -10.69 15.75
N LEU A 19 -25.57 -9.80 16.19
CA LEU A 19 -25.79 -9.57 17.62
C LEU A 19 -26.68 -10.71 18.13
N GLY A 20 -26.06 -11.81 18.54
CA GLY A 20 -26.70 -12.91 19.23
C GLY A 20 -26.74 -12.64 20.74
N LEU A 21 -27.95 -12.57 21.29
CA LEU A 21 -28.27 -12.41 22.70
C LEU A 21 -27.61 -13.51 23.55
N VAL A 22 -26.69 -13.14 24.47
CA VAL A 22 -26.09 -14.09 25.43
C VAL A 22 -26.96 -14.17 26.68
N THR A 23 -27.72 -15.25 26.80
CA THR A 23 -28.28 -15.71 28.07
C THR A 23 -27.25 -16.55 28.80
N ALA A 24 -26.80 -16.06 29.96
CA ALA A 24 -25.91 -16.77 30.86
C ALA A 24 -26.67 -17.89 31.62
N LEU A 25 -26.25 -19.14 31.43
CA LEU A 25 -26.56 -20.26 32.32
C LEU A 25 -25.26 -21.00 32.61
N ALA A 26 -24.94 -21.09 33.90
CA ALA A 26 -23.74 -21.70 34.44
C ALA A 26 -23.82 -23.23 34.46
N GLY A 27 -22.66 -23.89 34.30
CA GLY A 27 -22.40 -25.23 34.82
C GLY A 27 -22.00 -26.26 33.77
N GLY A 28 -20.73 -26.65 33.79
CA GLY A 28 -20.23 -27.83 33.09
C GLY A 28 -18.75 -27.72 32.75
N ALA A 29 -17.89 -28.32 33.58
CA ALA A 29 -16.49 -28.48 33.26
C ALA A 29 -16.35 -29.23 31.93
N THR A 30 -15.86 -28.54 30.90
CA THR A 30 -15.42 -29.15 29.65
C THR A 30 -13.90 -29.00 29.60
N ALA A 31 -13.24 -30.12 29.32
CA ALA A 31 -11.79 -30.22 29.25
C ALA A 31 -11.24 -29.10 28.36
N GLN A 32 -10.22 -28.39 28.86
CA GLN A 32 -9.35 -27.59 28.01
C GLN A 32 -8.87 -28.49 26.86
N PRO A 33 -8.98 -28.10 25.59
CA PRO A 33 -8.20 -28.77 24.56
C PRO A 33 -6.73 -28.59 24.97
N GLN A 34 -6.09 -29.72 25.27
CA GLN A 34 -4.64 -29.77 25.42
C GLN A 34 -4.06 -29.23 24.11
N ALA A 35 -3.15 -28.27 24.21
CA ALA A 35 -2.27 -27.95 23.11
C ALA A 35 -1.46 -29.21 22.82
N ASP A 36 -1.76 -29.88 21.70
CA ASP A 36 -0.98 -31.01 21.25
C ASP A 36 0.41 -30.49 20.82
N ASP A 37 1.38 -30.77 21.69
CA ASP A 37 2.81 -30.54 21.52
C ASP A 37 3.37 -31.50 20.46
N HIS A 38 3.19 -31.17 19.18
CA HIS A 38 3.89 -31.83 18.06
C HIS A 38 4.15 -30.86 16.90
N ALA A 39 5.08 -29.92 17.09
CA ALA A 39 5.71 -29.24 15.96
C ALA A 39 6.70 -30.21 15.28
N THR A 40 6.21 -31.10 14.40
CA THR A 40 7.12 -32.02 13.68
C THR A 40 8.05 -31.21 12.79
N THR A 41 9.36 -31.30 13.04
CA THR A 41 10.36 -30.64 12.19
C THR A 41 10.82 -31.60 11.11
N VAL A 42 10.60 -31.23 9.86
CA VAL A 42 11.00 -32.00 8.67
C VAL A 42 12.14 -31.29 7.95
N ASP A 43 13.27 -31.97 7.83
CA ASP A 43 14.40 -31.48 7.02
C ASP A 43 14.13 -31.68 5.53
N VAL A 44 14.04 -30.56 4.81
CA VAL A 44 13.77 -30.56 3.36
C VAL A 44 15.10 -30.45 2.61
N PRO A 45 15.59 -31.50 1.93
CA PRO A 45 16.80 -31.40 1.12
C PRO A 45 16.63 -30.38 -0.01
N CYS A 46 17.74 -29.91 -0.59
CA CYS A 46 17.77 -28.89 -1.64
C CYS A 46 17.20 -29.40 -3.00
N LYS A 47 15.93 -29.77 -3.02
CA LYS A 47 15.20 -30.35 -4.15
C LYS A 47 13.74 -29.88 -4.08
N VAL A 48 13.24 -29.31 -5.18
CA VAL A 48 11.85 -28.82 -5.27
C VAL A 48 10.84 -29.93 -4.97
N ARG A 49 11.04 -31.13 -5.53
CA ARG A 49 10.16 -32.27 -5.27
C ARG A 49 10.02 -32.59 -3.78
N ALA A 50 11.12 -32.51 -3.02
CA ALA A 50 11.08 -32.76 -1.58
C ALA A 50 10.33 -31.66 -0.82
N LEU A 51 10.42 -30.40 -1.28
CA LEU A 51 9.63 -29.30 -0.72
C LEU A 51 8.13 -29.50 -0.98
N VAL A 52 7.76 -29.87 -2.20
CA VAL A 52 6.37 -30.19 -2.56
C VAL A 52 5.83 -31.34 -1.68
N GLU A 53 6.56 -32.46 -1.60
CA GLU A 53 6.17 -33.62 -0.78
C GLU A 53 6.03 -33.27 0.72
N ALA A 54 6.93 -32.42 1.24
CA ALA A 54 6.88 -31.98 2.63
C ALA A 54 5.65 -31.11 2.92
N ILE A 55 5.30 -30.17 2.03
CA ILE A 55 4.09 -29.36 2.16
C ILE A 55 2.84 -30.25 2.09
N THR A 56 2.76 -31.17 1.12
CA THR A 56 1.61 -32.08 0.99
C THR A 56 1.42 -32.93 2.25
N THR A 57 2.51 -33.37 2.87
CA THR A 57 2.48 -34.15 4.12
C THR A 57 2.00 -33.27 5.28
N ALA A 58 2.53 -32.05 5.41
CA ALA A 58 2.11 -31.10 6.44
C ALA A 58 0.62 -30.73 6.34
N ASN A 59 0.10 -30.55 5.12
CA ASN A 59 -1.33 -30.30 4.88
C ASN A 59 -2.25 -31.46 5.31
N SER A 60 -1.71 -32.66 5.47
CA SER A 60 -2.46 -33.85 5.90
C SER A 60 -2.27 -34.16 7.39
N SER A 61 -1.48 -33.35 8.09
CA SER A 61 -1.18 -33.48 9.51
C SER A 61 -2.26 -32.80 10.36
N PRO A 62 -2.65 -33.37 11.52
CA PRO A 62 -3.62 -32.75 12.41
C PRO A 62 -3.05 -31.58 13.23
N GLY A 63 -1.74 -31.34 13.20
CA GLY A 63 -1.06 -30.32 14.01
C GLY A 63 -0.08 -29.46 13.20
N ALA A 64 0.54 -28.50 13.87
CA ALA A 64 1.50 -27.59 13.26
C ALA A 64 2.78 -28.31 12.81
N ASP A 65 3.28 -27.99 11.61
CA ASP A 65 4.51 -28.58 11.07
C ASP A 65 5.58 -27.51 10.82
N THR A 66 6.85 -27.87 11.02
CA THR A 66 8.00 -27.03 10.67
C THR A 66 8.83 -27.66 9.56
N LEU A 67 8.85 -27.01 8.39
CA LEU A 67 9.67 -27.40 7.25
C LEU A 67 11.00 -26.64 7.30
N ARG A 68 12.09 -27.34 7.63
CA ARG A 68 13.42 -26.75 7.70
C ARG A 68 14.13 -26.92 6.36
N LEU A 69 14.27 -25.82 5.62
CA LEU A 69 14.89 -25.85 4.30
C LEU A 69 16.41 -25.96 4.39
N ALA A 70 17.01 -26.58 3.36
CA ALA A 70 18.45 -26.65 3.20
C ALA A 70 19.05 -25.23 3.17
N ARG A 71 20.00 -24.99 4.08
CA ARG A 71 20.60 -23.67 4.31
C ARG A 71 21.10 -23.01 3.02
N ARG A 72 20.62 -21.79 2.75
CA ARG A 72 20.98 -20.98 1.57
C ARG A 72 20.80 -21.70 0.22
N CYS A 73 19.97 -22.73 0.17
CA CYS A 73 19.61 -23.40 -1.08
C CYS A 73 18.71 -22.51 -1.94
N THR A 74 18.76 -22.71 -3.26
CA THR A 74 17.75 -22.19 -4.18
C THR A 74 16.83 -23.32 -4.66
N TYR A 75 15.58 -23.29 -4.21
CA TYR A 75 14.49 -24.13 -4.69
C TYR A 75 13.89 -23.49 -5.94
N LYS A 76 14.44 -23.86 -7.11
CA LYS A 76 14.05 -23.30 -8.40
C LYS A 76 12.89 -24.07 -9.02
N LEU A 77 11.69 -23.49 -8.98
CA LEU A 77 10.45 -24.04 -9.51
C LEU A 77 10.45 -23.95 -11.04
N MET A 78 10.37 -25.09 -11.72
CA MET A 78 10.41 -25.21 -13.19
C MET A 78 9.02 -25.45 -13.81
N SER A 79 8.05 -25.83 -13.00
CA SER A 79 6.68 -26.16 -13.38
C SER A 79 5.75 -25.79 -12.22
N PRO A 80 4.46 -25.49 -12.50
CA PRO A 80 3.47 -25.32 -11.45
C PRO A 80 3.22 -26.62 -10.69
N ASP A 81 2.54 -26.51 -9.56
CA ASP A 81 1.99 -27.63 -8.81
C ASP A 81 0.91 -28.36 -9.62
N ALA A 82 0.87 -29.69 -9.49
CA ALA A 82 -0.01 -30.52 -10.30
C ALA A 82 -1.48 -30.44 -9.85
N ALA A 83 -1.74 -30.22 -8.57
CA ALA A 83 -3.09 -30.11 -8.03
C ALA A 83 -3.62 -28.67 -8.10
N SER A 84 -2.72 -27.68 -8.08
CA SER A 84 -3.05 -26.25 -8.07
C SER A 84 -2.19 -25.49 -9.10
N PRO A 85 -2.51 -25.56 -10.40
CA PRO A 85 -1.62 -25.12 -11.47
C PRO A 85 -1.37 -23.60 -11.55
N ALA A 86 -2.13 -22.78 -10.83
CA ALA A 86 -1.85 -21.36 -10.66
C ALA A 86 -0.69 -21.09 -9.68
N ASN A 87 -0.29 -22.09 -8.90
CA ASN A 87 0.75 -22.02 -7.88
C ASN A 87 1.96 -22.88 -8.26
N GLY A 88 3.14 -22.50 -7.77
CA GLY A 88 4.37 -23.26 -7.92
C GLY A 88 4.58 -24.31 -6.83
N LEU A 89 3.84 -24.19 -5.73
CA LEU A 89 3.83 -25.11 -4.59
C LEU A 89 2.38 -25.46 -4.22
N PRO A 90 2.14 -26.58 -3.51
CA PRO A 90 0.81 -26.90 -3.01
C PRO A 90 0.25 -25.77 -2.14
N VAL A 91 -1.06 -25.58 -2.18
CA VAL A 91 -1.78 -24.65 -1.31
C VAL A 91 -1.55 -25.02 0.15
N ILE A 92 -1.24 -24.05 1.01
CA ILE A 92 -1.14 -24.27 2.46
C ILE A 92 -2.55 -24.34 3.03
N THR A 93 -2.92 -25.48 3.61
CA THR A 93 -4.26 -25.73 4.18
C THR A 93 -4.24 -26.09 5.66
N SER A 94 -3.05 -26.13 6.27
CA SER A 94 -2.84 -26.36 7.70
C SER A 94 -1.87 -25.32 8.28
N GLU A 95 -1.50 -25.46 9.55
CA GLU A 95 -0.49 -24.63 10.19
C GLU A 95 0.92 -25.10 9.80
N VAL A 96 1.62 -24.30 8.99
CA VAL A 96 2.95 -24.62 8.46
C VAL A 96 3.92 -23.49 8.73
N THR A 97 5.05 -23.83 9.37
CA THR A 97 6.22 -22.96 9.45
C THR A 97 7.28 -23.39 8.44
N ILE A 98 7.72 -22.51 7.56
CA ILE A 98 8.88 -22.71 6.69
C ILE A 98 10.07 -21.96 7.30
N ASP A 99 10.99 -22.69 7.94
CA ASP A 99 12.30 -22.17 8.32
C ASP A 99 13.27 -22.27 7.14
N GLY A 100 13.37 -21.16 6.40
CA GLY A 100 14.13 -21.07 5.17
C GLY A 100 15.62 -21.24 5.35
N ASN A 101 16.20 -20.99 6.54
CA ASN A 101 17.65 -20.98 6.74
C ASN A 101 18.40 -20.14 5.66
N GLY A 102 17.81 -19.02 5.24
CA GLY A 102 18.33 -18.15 4.18
C GLY A 102 18.12 -18.68 2.77
N ALA A 103 17.28 -19.69 2.57
CA ALA A 103 16.96 -20.25 1.28
C ALA A 103 16.10 -19.30 0.43
N THR A 104 16.13 -19.54 -0.88
CA THR A 104 15.30 -18.87 -1.87
C THR A 104 14.38 -19.87 -2.52
N ILE A 105 13.08 -19.59 -2.54
CA ILE A 105 12.09 -20.28 -3.37
C ILE A 105 11.79 -19.34 -4.53
N THR A 106 12.06 -19.80 -5.75
CA THR A 106 11.99 -18.93 -6.93
C THR A 106 11.43 -19.63 -8.14
N ARG A 107 10.59 -18.92 -8.90
CA ARG A 107 10.18 -19.38 -10.22
C ARG A 107 11.31 -19.16 -11.22
N ALA A 108 11.59 -20.18 -12.05
CA ALA A 108 12.51 -20.02 -13.15
C ALA A 108 11.92 -19.11 -14.23
N LYS A 109 12.72 -18.19 -14.77
CA LYS A 109 12.30 -17.30 -15.88
C LYS A 109 11.80 -18.07 -17.13
N SER A 110 12.28 -19.29 -17.35
CA SER A 110 11.88 -20.15 -18.47
C SER A 110 10.66 -21.03 -18.16
N ALA A 111 10.18 -21.04 -16.91
CA ALA A 111 8.98 -21.78 -16.53
C ALA A 111 7.73 -21.03 -17.04
N PRO A 112 6.59 -21.73 -17.15
CA PRO A 112 5.29 -21.06 -17.25
C PRO A 112 5.08 -20.09 -16.09
N ASP A 113 4.12 -19.20 -16.25
CA ASP A 113 3.73 -18.26 -15.20
C ASP A 113 2.91 -18.97 -14.13
N PHE A 114 3.23 -18.68 -12.87
CA PHE A 114 2.52 -19.15 -11.67
C PHE A 114 2.97 -18.34 -10.45
N ARG A 115 2.05 -18.18 -9.50
CA ARG A 115 2.32 -17.66 -8.15
C ARG A 115 3.24 -18.60 -7.38
N ILE A 116 4.04 -18.14 -6.42
CA ILE A 116 4.88 -19.07 -5.63
C ILE A 116 4.05 -19.79 -4.56
N LEU A 117 3.32 -19.06 -3.72
CA LEU A 117 2.59 -19.58 -2.57
C LEU A 117 1.15 -19.07 -2.52
N LEU A 118 0.22 -19.97 -2.19
CA LEU A 118 -1.15 -19.64 -1.79
C LEU A 118 -1.39 -20.18 -0.38
N VAL A 119 -1.81 -19.32 0.53
CA VAL A 119 -2.36 -19.72 1.84
C VAL A 119 -3.86 -19.79 1.71
N GLY A 120 -4.44 -20.99 1.78
CA GLY A 120 -5.89 -21.17 1.72
C GLY A 120 -6.59 -20.64 2.97
N GLU A 121 -7.92 -20.57 2.94
CA GLU A 121 -8.74 -19.99 4.02
C GLU A 121 -8.48 -20.60 5.41
N GLU A 122 -8.25 -21.91 5.48
CA GLU A 122 -7.92 -22.63 6.72
C GLU A 122 -6.41 -22.68 7.02
N GLY A 123 -5.58 -22.22 6.08
CA GLY A 123 -4.13 -22.27 6.18
C GLY A 123 -3.56 -21.20 7.10
N ALA A 124 -2.49 -21.55 7.81
CA ALA A 124 -1.68 -20.62 8.58
C ALA A 124 -0.21 -20.79 8.21
N LEU A 125 0.37 -19.82 7.51
CA LEU A 125 1.75 -19.88 7.05
C LEU A 125 2.65 -18.93 7.84
N THR A 126 3.72 -19.48 8.42
CA THR A 126 4.85 -18.70 8.93
C THR A 126 6.08 -18.89 8.04
N LEU A 127 6.61 -17.81 7.46
CA LEU A 127 7.88 -17.80 6.72
C LEU A 127 8.99 -17.18 7.57
N ASN A 128 10.07 -17.92 7.80
CA ASN A 128 11.23 -17.43 8.55
C ASN A 128 12.48 -17.48 7.67
N ARG A 129 13.19 -16.35 7.50
CA ARG A 129 14.46 -16.28 6.74
C ARG A 129 14.38 -16.89 5.33
N THR A 130 13.30 -16.59 4.62
CA THR A 130 13.01 -17.13 3.29
C THR A 130 12.97 -16.00 2.26
N THR A 131 13.49 -16.22 1.07
CA THR A 131 13.26 -15.32 -0.08
C THR A 131 12.25 -15.95 -1.04
N ILE A 132 11.14 -15.26 -1.30
CA ILE A 132 10.13 -15.59 -2.31
C ILE A 132 10.36 -14.68 -3.52
N SER A 133 10.53 -15.25 -4.72
CA SER A 133 10.86 -14.44 -5.89
C SER A 133 10.46 -15.00 -7.24
N GLY A 134 10.32 -14.12 -8.23
CA GLY A 134 10.06 -14.45 -9.63
C GLY A 134 8.64 -14.95 -9.91
N GLY A 135 7.79 -15.02 -8.88
CA GLY A 135 6.40 -15.43 -9.01
C GLY A 135 5.63 -14.51 -9.93
N ARG A 136 4.64 -15.08 -10.63
CA ARG A 136 3.78 -14.34 -11.55
C ARG A 136 2.36 -14.85 -11.48
N ALA A 137 1.44 -14.02 -10.97
CA ALA A 137 0.05 -14.41 -10.82
C ALA A 137 -0.61 -14.64 -12.19
N THR A 138 -1.42 -15.70 -12.25
CA THR A 138 -2.22 -16.08 -13.45
C THR A 138 -3.71 -16.11 -13.16
N ASP A 139 -4.10 -16.00 -11.89
CA ASP A 139 -5.47 -15.96 -11.40
C ASP A 139 -5.57 -15.08 -10.14
N CYS A 140 -6.80 -14.87 -9.68
CA CYS A 140 -7.07 -14.32 -8.37
C CYS A 140 -8.09 -15.18 -7.62
N PRO A 141 -7.68 -15.91 -6.56
CA PRO A 141 -8.54 -16.83 -5.83
C PRO A 141 -9.82 -16.21 -5.23
N LEU A 142 -9.80 -14.92 -4.84
CA LEU A 142 -10.99 -14.22 -4.34
C LEU A 142 -12.06 -13.93 -5.40
N ILE A 143 -11.71 -13.99 -6.69
CA ILE A 143 -12.64 -13.76 -7.79
C ILE A 143 -12.74 -15.03 -8.64
N PRO A 144 -13.34 -16.13 -8.13
CA PRO A 144 -13.49 -17.35 -8.91
C PRO A 144 -14.28 -17.10 -10.20
N GLY A 145 -13.70 -17.46 -11.34
CA GLY A 145 -14.32 -17.25 -12.66
C GLY A 145 -14.21 -15.82 -13.20
N GLY A 146 -13.51 -14.92 -12.50
CA GLY A 146 -13.10 -13.63 -13.05
C GLY A 146 -11.99 -13.81 -14.07
N GLU A 147 -12.33 -14.13 -15.32
CA GLU A 147 -11.35 -14.37 -16.39
C GLU A 147 -10.32 -13.24 -16.47
N GLY A 148 -9.06 -13.48 -16.08
CA GLY A 148 -7.99 -12.49 -16.18
C GLY A 148 -7.78 -11.60 -14.95
N ALA A 149 -8.50 -11.83 -13.85
CA ALA A 149 -8.13 -11.26 -12.55
C ALA A 149 -6.83 -11.93 -12.08
N VAL A 150 -5.87 -11.15 -11.61
CA VAL A 150 -4.58 -11.65 -11.16
C VAL A 150 -4.21 -10.99 -9.84
N CYS A 151 -3.87 -11.81 -8.85
CA CYS A 151 -3.47 -11.30 -7.55
C CYS A 151 -2.40 -12.14 -6.85
N GLY A 152 -1.54 -11.47 -6.09
CA GLY A 152 -0.51 -12.08 -5.25
C GLY A 152 0.57 -12.80 -6.05
N GLY A 153 1.39 -12.06 -6.81
CA GLY A 153 2.39 -12.65 -7.70
C GLY A 153 3.40 -13.55 -6.97
N GLY A 154 3.85 -13.13 -5.79
CA GLY A 154 4.68 -13.95 -4.90
C GLY A 154 3.83 -14.81 -3.99
N ILE A 155 2.98 -14.14 -3.20
CA ILE A 155 2.12 -14.75 -2.17
C ILE A 155 0.70 -14.19 -2.33
N ASN A 156 -0.30 -15.05 -2.35
CA ASN A 156 -1.69 -14.70 -2.07
C ASN A 156 -2.08 -15.38 -0.75
N ASN A 157 -2.68 -14.61 0.16
CA ASN A 157 -3.05 -15.08 1.49
C ASN A 157 -4.55 -14.94 1.72
N GLN A 158 -5.28 -16.06 1.75
CA GLN A 158 -6.68 -16.13 2.14
C GLN A 158 -6.86 -16.60 3.59
N GLY A 159 -5.78 -17.09 4.22
CA GLY A 159 -5.74 -17.51 5.62
C GLY A 159 -4.92 -16.56 6.49
N THR A 160 -4.08 -17.11 7.37
CA THR A 160 -3.18 -16.32 8.21
C THR A 160 -1.75 -16.36 7.68
N LEU A 161 -1.11 -15.19 7.56
CA LEU A 161 0.27 -15.07 7.10
C LEU A 161 1.16 -14.35 8.11
N THR A 162 2.27 -14.99 8.49
CA THR A 162 3.37 -14.34 9.21
C THR A 162 4.66 -14.45 8.41
N VAL A 163 5.34 -13.33 8.17
CA VAL A 163 6.60 -13.29 7.42
C VAL A 163 7.66 -12.59 8.27
N ASN A 164 8.70 -13.32 8.66
CA ASN A 164 9.75 -12.84 9.55
C ASN A 164 11.13 -12.91 8.88
N HIS A 165 11.89 -11.82 8.96
CA HIS A 165 13.28 -11.76 8.48
C HIS A 165 13.45 -12.26 7.04
N SER A 166 12.46 -12.00 6.21
CA SER A 166 12.29 -12.63 4.90
C SER A 166 12.24 -11.59 3.79
N ARG A 167 12.19 -12.04 2.55
CA ARG A 167 12.15 -11.19 1.36
C ARG A 167 11.07 -11.66 0.40
N VAL A 168 10.25 -10.75 -0.11
CA VAL A 168 9.30 -11.00 -1.19
C VAL A 168 9.64 -10.05 -2.33
N VAL A 169 10.37 -10.55 -3.33
CA VAL A 169 11.06 -9.70 -4.29
C VAL A 169 10.90 -10.15 -5.75
N HIS A 170 10.84 -9.21 -6.68
CA HIS A 170 10.78 -9.48 -8.11
C HIS A 170 9.60 -10.37 -8.53
N ASN A 171 8.45 -10.18 -7.89
CA ASN A 171 7.21 -10.86 -8.25
C ASN A 171 6.29 -9.94 -9.04
N ALA A 172 5.37 -10.53 -9.80
CA ALA A 172 4.51 -9.78 -10.72
C ALA A 172 3.05 -10.25 -10.70
N ALA A 173 2.13 -9.31 -10.87
CA ALA A 173 0.74 -9.57 -11.23
C ALA A 173 0.45 -8.71 -12.48
N ASP A 174 0.25 -9.32 -13.63
CA ASP A 174 0.07 -8.58 -14.89
C ASP A 174 -1.15 -9.11 -15.65
N SER A 175 -2.05 -8.22 -16.07
CA SER A 175 -3.21 -8.57 -16.89
C SER A 175 -3.44 -7.61 -18.04
N ALA A 176 -3.95 -8.13 -19.15
CA ALA A 176 -4.39 -7.37 -20.32
C ALA A 176 -5.90 -7.47 -20.54
N VAL A 177 -6.63 -8.13 -19.63
CA VAL A 177 -8.07 -8.36 -19.80
C VAL A 177 -8.84 -7.08 -19.47
N ASP A 178 -9.76 -6.71 -20.37
CA ASP A 178 -10.52 -5.46 -20.30
C ASP A 178 -11.39 -5.40 -19.02
N GLY A 179 -11.28 -4.32 -18.23
CA GLY A 179 -12.18 -4.05 -17.10
C GLY A 179 -11.89 -4.76 -15.77
N ILE A 180 -10.70 -5.33 -15.58
CA ILE A 180 -10.39 -6.21 -14.44
C ILE A 180 -9.26 -5.63 -13.57
N PRO A 181 -9.36 -5.73 -12.23
CA PRO A 181 -8.29 -5.30 -11.32
C PRO A 181 -7.08 -6.25 -11.34
N VAL A 182 -5.92 -5.68 -10.97
CA VAL A 182 -4.64 -6.37 -10.82
C VAL A 182 -4.10 -6.02 -9.45
N GLU A 183 -3.86 -7.00 -8.58
CA GLU A 183 -3.57 -6.75 -7.17
C GLU A 183 -2.28 -7.43 -6.71
N GLY A 184 -1.57 -6.81 -5.78
CA GLY A 184 -0.53 -7.49 -4.99
C GLY A 184 0.58 -8.13 -5.82
N GLY A 185 1.39 -7.32 -6.52
CA GLY A 185 2.49 -7.85 -7.33
C GLY A 185 3.44 -8.74 -6.52
N GLY A 186 3.73 -8.33 -5.29
CA GLY A 186 4.47 -9.11 -4.29
C GLY A 186 3.55 -9.99 -3.45
N ILE A 187 2.74 -9.34 -2.62
CA ILE A 187 1.82 -9.96 -1.68
C ILE A 187 0.42 -9.41 -1.93
N ASP A 188 -0.53 -10.31 -1.96
CA ASP A 188 -1.94 -10.00 -1.81
C ASP A 188 -2.46 -10.71 -0.56
N SER A 189 -3.20 -9.99 0.29
CA SER A 189 -3.63 -10.51 1.59
C SER A 189 -5.08 -10.18 1.89
N ASP A 190 -5.89 -11.21 1.77
CA ASP A 190 -7.34 -11.20 1.87
C ASP A 190 -7.83 -11.84 3.18
N GLY A 191 -6.99 -12.72 3.73
CA GLY A 191 -7.32 -13.48 4.91
C GLY A 191 -7.37 -12.64 6.19
N PRO A 192 -7.82 -13.24 7.31
CA PRO A 192 -8.15 -12.52 8.53
C PRO A 192 -6.96 -11.79 9.19
N ALA A 193 -5.71 -12.15 8.87
CA ALA A 193 -4.54 -11.44 9.37
C ALA A 193 -3.28 -11.71 8.53
N ALA A 194 -2.49 -10.66 8.32
CA ALA A 194 -1.10 -10.76 7.89
C ALA A 194 -0.16 -9.92 8.78
N THR A 195 1.03 -10.46 9.07
CA THR A 195 2.08 -9.76 9.82
C THR A 195 3.43 -9.90 9.14
N LEU A 196 4.09 -8.78 8.85
CA LEU A 196 5.42 -8.72 8.25
C LEU A 196 6.42 -8.08 9.23
N ASN A 197 7.29 -8.89 9.82
CA ASN A 197 8.34 -8.44 10.72
C ASN A 197 9.71 -8.49 10.03
N ASP A 198 10.45 -7.38 10.07
CA ASP A 198 11.82 -7.30 9.54
C ASP A 198 11.91 -7.83 8.09
N THR A 199 10.90 -7.53 7.27
CA THR A 199 10.71 -8.12 5.95
C THR A 199 10.94 -7.10 4.84
N ASP A 200 11.56 -7.54 3.76
CA ASP A 200 11.82 -6.73 2.57
C ASP A 200 10.85 -7.11 1.44
N VAL A 201 9.93 -6.21 1.10
CA VAL A 201 9.02 -6.34 -0.04
C VAL A 201 9.48 -5.37 -1.11
N SER A 202 10.26 -5.86 -2.09
CA SER A 202 10.91 -4.98 -3.06
C SER A 202 10.84 -5.43 -4.51
N ASP A 203 10.89 -4.46 -5.42
CA ASP A 203 11.02 -4.70 -6.86
C ASP A 203 9.88 -5.56 -7.44
N ASN A 204 8.69 -5.50 -6.83
CA ASN A 204 7.50 -6.20 -7.31
C ASN A 204 6.66 -5.29 -8.22
N THR A 205 5.89 -5.88 -9.12
CA THR A 205 5.12 -5.15 -10.13
C THR A 205 3.66 -5.58 -10.21
N ALA A 206 2.75 -4.62 -10.31
CA ALA A 206 1.36 -4.85 -10.70
C ALA A 206 1.06 -4.04 -11.98
N ILE A 207 0.75 -4.71 -13.10
CA ILE A 207 0.61 -4.05 -14.40
C ILE A 207 -0.72 -4.40 -15.08
N TYR A 208 -1.52 -3.38 -15.34
CA TYR A 208 -2.72 -3.46 -16.18
C TYR A 208 -2.45 -2.92 -17.59
N THR A 209 -2.74 -3.71 -18.63
CA THR A 209 -2.49 -3.36 -20.04
C THR A 209 -3.72 -3.47 -20.95
N GLY A 210 -4.91 -3.63 -20.36
CA GLY A 210 -6.15 -3.71 -21.13
C GLY A 210 -6.47 -2.44 -21.93
N ARG A 211 -7.40 -2.58 -22.89
CA ARG A 211 -7.83 -1.53 -23.81
C ARG A 211 -8.90 -0.63 -23.19
N THR A 212 -9.70 -1.16 -22.27
CA THR A 212 -10.72 -0.41 -21.52
C THR A 212 -10.15 0.12 -20.20
N ALA A 213 -10.99 0.82 -19.43
CA ALA A 213 -10.63 1.27 -18.10
C ALA A 213 -10.35 0.07 -17.17
N GLY A 214 -9.31 0.16 -16.34
CA GLY A 214 -8.96 -0.86 -15.36
C GLY A 214 -8.03 -0.32 -14.27
N SER A 215 -7.77 -1.14 -13.25
CA SER A 215 -6.90 -0.76 -12.13
C SER A 215 -5.73 -1.73 -11.95
N ALA A 216 -4.67 -1.20 -11.35
CA ALA A 216 -3.63 -2.00 -10.74
C ALA A 216 -3.30 -1.41 -9.37
N ASP A 217 -3.13 -2.28 -8.38
CA ASP A 217 -3.16 -1.94 -6.96
C ASP A 217 -2.08 -2.74 -6.22
N GLY A 218 -1.33 -2.08 -5.32
CA GLY A 218 -0.42 -2.81 -4.44
C GLY A 218 0.74 -3.51 -5.17
N GLY A 219 1.57 -2.76 -5.90
CA GLY A 219 2.73 -3.34 -6.60
C GLY A 219 3.59 -4.19 -5.68
N GLY A 220 3.81 -3.71 -4.45
CA GLY A 220 4.38 -4.49 -3.35
C GLY A 220 3.34 -5.32 -2.63
N ILE A 221 2.40 -4.64 -1.95
CA ILE A 221 1.40 -5.26 -1.08
C ILE A 221 0.01 -4.68 -1.38
N ALA A 222 -0.96 -5.53 -1.68
CA ALA A 222 -2.37 -5.24 -1.53
C ALA A 222 -2.90 -5.98 -0.29
N ASN A 223 -3.80 -5.37 0.49
CA ASN A 223 -4.51 -6.07 1.56
C ASN A 223 -5.99 -5.69 1.64
N ASP A 224 -6.82 -6.72 1.52
CA ASP A 224 -8.25 -6.71 1.82
C ASP A 224 -8.54 -7.26 3.23
N GLY A 225 -7.55 -7.86 3.87
CA GLY A 225 -7.55 -8.29 5.28
C GLY A 225 -6.59 -7.47 6.17
N PRO A 226 -6.75 -7.50 7.51
CA PRO A 226 -5.90 -6.75 8.43
C PRO A 226 -4.40 -7.04 8.26
N LEU A 227 -3.58 -5.98 8.30
CA LEU A 227 -2.15 -6.07 8.06
C LEU A 227 -1.31 -5.30 9.08
N THR A 228 -0.26 -5.93 9.59
CA THR A 228 0.79 -5.27 10.39
C THR A 228 2.15 -5.32 9.70
N LEU A 229 2.78 -4.16 9.48
CA LEU A 229 4.17 -4.04 9.05
C LEU A 229 5.01 -3.53 10.22
N ASN A 230 6.02 -4.29 10.64
CA ASN A 230 6.91 -3.90 11.72
C ASN A 230 8.37 -4.04 11.29
N ARG A 231 9.14 -2.94 11.39
CA ARG A 231 10.57 -2.90 11.00
C ARG A 231 10.83 -3.39 9.56
N SER A 232 9.85 -3.21 8.69
CA SER A 232 9.85 -3.74 7.34
C SER A 232 10.19 -2.67 6.30
N ARG A 233 10.57 -3.12 5.10
CA ARG A 233 10.88 -2.25 3.95
C ARG A 233 9.94 -2.60 2.79
N VAL A 234 9.27 -1.59 2.25
CA VAL A 234 8.44 -1.69 1.04
C VAL A 234 9.04 -0.77 -0.01
N THR A 235 9.86 -1.30 -0.91
CA THR A 235 10.73 -0.47 -1.74
C THR A 235 10.74 -0.81 -3.22
N ASN A 236 10.88 0.20 -4.07
CA ASN A 236 11.02 0.05 -5.53
C ASN A 236 9.91 -0.77 -6.21
N ASN A 237 8.73 -0.84 -5.60
CA ASN A 237 7.60 -1.53 -6.19
C ASN A 237 6.90 -0.61 -7.20
N THR A 238 6.36 -1.21 -8.25
CA THR A 238 5.76 -0.47 -9.36
C THR A 238 4.32 -0.90 -9.58
N VAL A 239 3.46 0.09 -9.77
CA VAL A 239 2.12 -0.10 -10.33
C VAL A 239 2.05 0.67 -11.64
N ARG A 240 1.52 0.05 -12.69
CA ARG A 240 1.34 0.71 -13.97
C ARG A 240 0.04 0.30 -14.63
N VAL A 241 -0.67 1.27 -15.19
CA VAL A 241 -1.87 1.02 -16.00
C VAL A 241 -1.72 1.54 -17.43
N ALA A 242 -2.49 0.95 -18.33
CA ALA A 242 -2.64 1.42 -19.70
C ALA A 242 -3.08 2.88 -19.75
N GLU A 243 -2.76 3.53 -20.85
CA GLU A 243 -3.19 4.89 -21.09
C GLU A 243 -4.71 4.95 -21.34
N ASN A 244 -5.45 5.30 -20.29
CA ASN A 244 -6.88 5.51 -20.36
C ASN A 244 -7.29 6.54 -19.28
N PRO A 245 -8.15 7.53 -19.58
CA PRO A 245 -8.62 8.53 -18.62
C PRO A 245 -9.32 7.95 -17.38
N ASP A 246 -9.93 6.78 -17.52
CA ASP A 246 -10.68 6.11 -16.47
C ASP A 246 -9.88 5.00 -15.77
N SER A 247 -8.60 4.78 -16.13
CA SER A 247 -7.73 3.80 -15.47
C SER A 247 -7.03 4.35 -14.23
N ALA A 248 -6.61 3.45 -13.34
CA ALA A 248 -6.14 3.84 -12.01
C ALA A 248 -4.96 2.98 -11.50
N ALA A 249 -3.89 3.62 -11.03
CA ALA A 249 -2.73 2.98 -10.43
C ALA A 249 -2.63 3.38 -8.95
N PHE A 250 -2.88 2.45 -8.00
CA PHE A 250 -2.91 2.76 -6.57
C PHE A 250 -1.84 2.02 -5.76
N GLY A 251 -1.31 2.70 -4.73
CA GLY A 251 -0.54 2.04 -3.68
C GLY A 251 0.66 1.27 -4.20
N ALA A 252 1.53 1.91 -5.00
CA ALA A 252 2.66 1.21 -5.63
C ALA A 252 3.50 0.39 -4.64
N GLY A 253 3.70 0.92 -3.43
CA GLY A 253 4.24 0.15 -2.32
C GLY A 253 3.14 -0.68 -1.64
N HIS A 254 2.12 0.01 -1.14
CA HIS A 254 1.07 -0.56 -0.33
C HIS A 254 -0.31 0.06 -0.61
N ALA A 255 -1.27 -0.79 -1.00
CA ALA A 255 -2.68 -0.46 -1.12
C ALA A 255 -3.48 -1.15 -0.01
N ALA A 256 -4.06 -0.36 0.89
CA ALA A 256 -4.84 -0.86 2.02
C ALA A 256 -6.35 -0.68 1.85
N PHE A 257 -7.06 -1.79 1.84
CA PHE A 257 -8.51 -1.87 1.86
C PHE A 257 -9.05 -2.42 3.19
N ALA A 258 -8.17 -2.90 4.07
CA ALA A 258 -8.45 -3.25 5.46
C ALA A 258 -7.49 -2.57 6.47
N GLU A 259 -7.84 -2.69 7.76
CA GLU A 259 -7.12 -2.04 8.86
C GLU A 259 -5.63 -2.36 8.79
N THR A 260 -4.82 -1.31 8.83
CA THR A 260 -3.38 -1.46 8.65
C THR A 260 -2.61 -0.68 9.72
N THR A 261 -1.66 -1.35 10.33
CA THR A 261 -0.67 -0.75 11.24
C THR A 261 0.72 -0.85 10.63
N ILE A 262 1.44 0.27 10.53
CA ILE A 262 2.81 0.34 10.01
C ILE A 262 3.71 0.99 11.06
N GLU A 263 4.71 0.26 11.52
CA GLU A 263 5.60 0.68 12.59
C GLU A 263 7.07 0.50 12.21
N HIS A 264 7.90 1.48 12.57
CA HIS A 264 9.36 1.41 12.45
C HIS A 264 9.85 1.05 11.04
N SER A 265 9.08 1.39 10.01
CA SER A 265 9.24 0.83 8.67
C SER A 265 9.74 1.87 7.66
N THR A 266 10.05 1.42 6.45
CA THR A 266 10.42 2.30 5.33
C THR A 266 9.60 1.99 4.10
N ILE A 267 8.94 3.00 3.53
CA ILE A 267 8.23 2.92 2.25
C ILE A 267 8.95 3.86 1.29
N SER A 268 9.72 3.32 0.33
CA SER A 268 10.56 4.19 -0.51
C SER A 268 10.80 3.75 -1.93
N GLY A 269 10.90 4.72 -2.85
CA GLY A 269 11.23 4.44 -4.25
C GLY A 269 10.10 3.77 -5.03
N ASN A 270 8.88 3.68 -4.47
CA ASN A 270 7.76 3.07 -5.16
C ASN A 270 7.18 4.03 -6.20
N HIS A 271 6.66 3.47 -7.30
CA HIS A 271 6.26 4.23 -8.49
C HIS A 271 4.87 3.82 -8.99
N ALA A 272 3.92 4.75 -9.01
CA ALA A 272 2.62 4.56 -9.66
C ALA A 272 2.57 5.35 -10.97
N ASP A 273 2.30 4.66 -12.09
CA ASP A 273 2.21 5.25 -13.44
C ASP A 273 0.82 5.03 -14.05
N ALA A 274 0.10 6.12 -14.30
CA ALA A 274 -1.19 6.12 -14.98
C ALA A 274 -1.23 7.22 -16.06
N PRO A 275 -0.68 6.98 -17.27
CA PRO A 275 -0.35 8.06 -18.20
C PRO A 275 -1.49 9.02 -18.57
N GLY A 276 -2.71 8.46 -18.72
CA GLY A 276 -3.93 9.23 -18.97
C GLY A 276 -4.88 9.30 -17.77
N GLY A 277 -4.68 8.48 -16.74
CA GLY A 277 -5.65 8.19 -15.70
C GLY A 277 -5.29 8.78 -14.34
N ILE A 278 -5.49 8.01 -13.28
CA ILE A 278 -5.25 8.45 -11.90
C ILE A 278 -4.10 7.64 -11.29
N ALA A 279 -3.02 8.32 -10.91
CA ALA A 279 -1.93 7.72 -10.12
C ALA A 279 -2.04 8.17 -8.66
N ARG A 280 -2.10 7.22 -7.73
CA ARG A 280 -2.16 7.48 -6.28
C ARG A 280 -0.90 6.98 -5.59
N GLY A 281 -0.64 7.57 -4.43
CA GLY A 281 0.61 7.44 -3.69
C GLY A 281 1.12 6.03 -3.47
N ALA A 282 2.38 5.95 -3.06
CA ALA A 282 2.97 4.68 -2.66
C ALA A 282 2.25 4.02 -1.49
N LEU A 283 1.67 4.81 -0.59
CA LEU A 283 0.84 4.36 0.51
C LEU A 283 -0.58 4.91 0.34
N THR A 284 -1.58 4.02 0.28
CA THR A 284 -2.98 4.42 0.20
C THR A 284 -3.83 3.61 1.17
N ASN A 285 -4.89 4.22 1.69
CA ASN A 285 -5.89 3.55 2.51
C ASN A 285 -7.32 3.84 2.01
N ALA A 286 -8.21 2.89 2.24
CA ALA A 286 -9.66 3.03 2.12
C ALA A 286 -10.37 2.89 3.48
N VAL A 287 -9.64 2.48 4.52
CA VAL A 287 -10.09 2.36 5.91
C VAL A 287 -9.04 2.94 6.86
N ASP A 288 -9.29 2.86 8.17
CA ASP A 288 -8.37 3.41 9.17
C ASP A 288 -6.96 2.81 9.05
N MET A 289 -5.96 3.68 9.22
CA MET A 289 -4.55 3.31 9.12
C MET A 289 -3.72 4.08 10.15
N THR A 290 -2.91 3.35 10.90
CA THR A 290 -1.91 3.93 11.82
C THR A 290 -0.50 3.75 11.27
N VAL A 291 0.27 4.83 11.27
CA VAL A 291 1.66 4.86 10.81
C VAL A 291 2.53 5.51 11.89
N THR A 292 3.45 4.76 12.47
CA THR A 292 4.30 5.20 13.58
C THR A 292 5.78 5.01 13.23
N ASP A 293 6.61 6.00 13.57
CA ASP A 293 8.08 5.98 13.41
C ASP A 293 8.54 5.42 12.05
N THR A 294 7.87 5.86 10.99
CA THR A 294 8.07 5.32 9.64
C THR A 294 8.62 6.40 8.72
N VAL A 295 9.42 5.99 7.72
CA VAL A 295 9.94 6.89 6.69
C VAL A 295 9.29 6.57 5.35
N ILE A 296 8.56 7.53 4.80
CA ILE A 296 7.93 7.46 3.48
C ILE A 296 8.70 8.40 2.54
N SER A 297 9.55 7.86 1.67
CA SER A 297 10.48 8.71 0.92
C SER A 297 10.75 8.34 -0.53
N ARG A 298 11.04 9.34 -1.38
CA ARG A 298 11.39 9.15 -2.80
C ARG A 298 10.36 8.33 -3.58
N ASN A 299 9.11 8.34 -3.15
CA ASN A 299 8.03 7.72 -3.88
C ASN A 299 7.51 8.68 -4.96
N THR A 300 6.99 8.11 -6.03
CA THR A 300 6.57 8.89 -7.19
C THR A 300 5.22 8.46 -7.74
N THR A 301 4.42 9.45 -8.14
CA THR A 301 3.23 9.25 -8.96
C THR A 301 3.36 10.00 -10.28
N SER A 302 2.98 9.37 -11.38
CA SER A 302 3.08 9.90 -12.74
C SER A 302 1.75 9.76 -13.47
N ALA A 303 1.18 10.88 -13.89
CA ALA A 303 0.00 10.91 -14.75
C ALA A 303 0.07 12.12 -15.69
N PRO A 304 0.89 12.09 -16.75
CA PRO A 304 1.20 13.25 -17.58
C PRO A 304 -0.03 13.96 -18.17
N ARG A 305 -1.12 13.24 -18.45
CA ARG A 305 -2.39 13.77 -18.96
C ARG A 305 -3.58 13.52 -18.04
N GLY A 306 -3.30 13.08 -16.81
CA GLY A 306 -4.31 12.68 -15.85
C GLY A 306 -4.13 13.37 -14.51
N LEU A 307 -4.38 12.62 -13.44
CA LEU A 307 -4.33 13.10 -12.07
C LEU A 307 -3.29 12.31 -11.27
N ALA A 308 -2.17 12.95 -10.94
CA ALA A 308 -1.14 12.39 -10.06
C ALA A 308 -1.36 12.91 -8.63
N THR A 309 -1.48 12.02 -7.66
CA THR A 309 -1.84 12.38 -6.29
C THR A 309 -0.95 11.73 -5.25
N GLY A 310 -0.56 12.50 -4.24
CA GLY A 310 0.00 11.97 -3.02
C GLY A 310 1.29 11.22 -3.26
N GLY A 311 2.34 11.86 -3.81
CA GLY A 311 3.55 11.17 -4.26
C GLY A 311 4.05 10.11 -3.25
N GLY A 312 4.01 10.43 -1.96
CA GLY A 312 4.18 9.48 -0.86
C GLY A 312 2.88 8.81 -0.45
N VAL A 313 1.89 9.60 -0.01
CA VAL A 313 0.67 9.12 0.64
C VAL A 313 -0.57 9.67 -0.06
N ALA A 314 -1.55 8.83 -0.37
CA ALA A 314 -2.89 9.27 -0.71
C ALA A 314 -3.91 8.71 0.29
N ASN A 315 -4.27 9.53 1.28
CA ASN A 315 -5.20 9.21 2.34
C ASN A 315 -6.65 9.34 1.86
N ASN A 316 -7.49 8.30 2.00
CA ASN A 316 -8.93 8.37 1.68
C ASN A 316 -9.86 8.06 2.85
N ALA A 317 -9.30 7.78 4.02
CA ALA A 317 -10.04 7.43 5.23
C ALA A 317 -9.34 8.06 6.45
N PRO A 318 -9.69 7.72 7.69
CA PRO A 318 -8.87 8.10 8.83
C PRO A 318 -7.44 7.57 8.68
N MET A 319 -6.47 8.44 8.95
CA MET A 319 -5.05 8.09 8.99
C MET A 319 -4.35 8.85 10.11
N HIS A 320 -3.69 8.11 10.98
CA HIS A 320 -2.98 8.62 12.15
C HIS A 320 -1.47 8.40 11.96
N MET A 321 -0.73 9.49 11.80
CA MET A 321 0.72 9.46 11.58
C MET A 321 1.45 10.05 12.79
N VAL A 322 2.28 9.26 13.44
CA VAL A 322 3.02 9.64 14.66
C VAL A 322 4.52 9.46 14.42
N ASP A 323 5.32 10.47 14.76
CA ASP A 323 6.78 10.45 14.61
C ASP A 323 7.25 10.05 13.18
N THR A 324 6.41 10.32 12.18
CA THR A 324 6.59 9.81 10.82
C THR A 324 7.15 10.89 9.90
N ARG A 325 7.96 10.47 8.92
CA ARG A 325 8.64 11.36 7.98
C ARG A 325 8.20 11.09 6.54
N VAL A 326 7.48 12.03 5.93
CA VAL A 326 7.12 12.02 4.49
C VAL A 326 8.07 12.94 3.74
N VAL A 327 9.08 12.38 3.06
CA VAL A 327 10.25 13.14 2.57
C VAL A 327 10.59 12.89 1.11
N ASP A 328 10.86 13.94 0.34
CA ASP A 328 11.35 13.85 -1.05
C ASP A 328 10.44 13.04 -1.99
N ASN A 329 9.14 13.02 -1.74
CA ASN A 329 8.18 12.37 -2.63
C ASN A 329 7.73 13.33 -3.74
N THR A 330 7.33 12.77 -4.89
CA THR A 330 6.99 13.58 -6.06
C THR A 330 5.71 13.12 -6.74
N ALA A 331 4.77 14.03 -6.98
CA ALA A 331 3.63 13.82 -7.88
C ALA A 331 3.86 14.61 -9.17
N THR A 332 3.80 13.96 -10.34
CA THR A 332 4.07 14.60 -11.64
C THR A 332 2.92 14.41 -12.64
N ALA A 333 2.42 15.51 -13.20
CA ALA A 333 1.40 15.52 -14.24
C ALA A 333 1.66 16.64 -15.26
N ALA A 334 2.47 16.36 -16.30
CA ALA A 334 3.00 17.38 -17.22
C ALA A 334 1.97 18.36 -17.80
N GLY A 335 0.84 17.86 -18.30
CA GLY A 335 -0.32 18.65 -18.74
C GLY A 335 -1.60 18.37 -17.96
N GLY A 336 -1.51 17.51 -16.93
CA GLY A 336 -2.61 17.13 -16.06
C GLY A 336 -2.61 17.90 -14.74
N THR A 337 -3.06 17.25 -13.67
CA THR A 337 -3.10 17.81 -12.32
C THR A 337 -2.24 16.99 -11.37
N ALA A 338 -1.31 17.63 -10.68
CA ALA A 338 -0.48 17.05 -9.62
C ALA A 338 -0.92 17.60 -8.26
N ARG A 339 -1.29 16.75 -7.31
CA ARG A 339 -1.79 17.16 -5.98
C ARG A 339 -1.07 16.44 -4.86
N GLY A 340 -0.58 17.16 -3.85
CA GLY A 340 0.03 16.53 -2.69
C GLY A 340 1.33 15.83 -3.08
N GLY A 341 2.41 16.58 -3.30
CA GLY A 341 3.71 15.97 -3.62
C GLY A 341 4.13 14.95 -2.55
N GLY A 342 3.89 15.29 -1.28
CA GLY A 342 4.04 14.39 -0.15
C GLY A 342 2.75 13.61 0.12
N ILE A 343 1.72 14.33 0.55
CA ILE A 343 0.46 13.77 1.04
C ILE A 343 -0.72 14.39 0.29
N ARG A 344 -1.61 13.53 -0.19
CA ARG A 344 -2.94 13.91 -0.64
C ARG A 344 -3.96 13.42 0.38
N ASN A 345 -4.73 14.32 0.99
CA ASN A 345 -5.84 13.97 1.88
C ASN A 345 -7.17 14.07 1.12
N ALA A 346 -7.76 12.97 0.68
CA ALA A 346 -8.95 12.95 -0.18
C ALA A 346 -10.24 13.42 0.52
N ALA A 347 -11.35 13.40 -0.21
CA ALA A 347 -12.62 13.97 0.25
C ALA A 347 -13.21 13.30 1.49
N PHE A 348 -12.82 12.07 1.79
CA PHE A 348 -13.18 11.36 3.01
C PHE A 348 -11.96 11.15 3.93
N GLY A 349 -10.82 11.72 3.56
CA GLY A 349 -9.58 11.62 4.30
C GLY A 349 -9.63 12.46 5.57
N GLN A 350 -9.28 11.83 6.69
CA GLN A 350 -9.06 12.48 7.97
C GLN A 350 -7.63 12.21 8.40
N LEU A 351 -6.74 13.16 8.11
CA LEU A 351 -5.32 13.02 8.40
C LEU A 351 -4.98 13.68 9.73
N THR A 352 -4.39 12.92 10.65
CA THR A 352 -3.76 13.47 11.86
C THR A 352 -2.26 13.25 11.82
N LEU A 353 -1.48 14.33 11.94
CA LEU A 353 -0.02 14.31 12.04
C LEU A 353 0.42 14.74 13.44
N THR A 354 1.11 13.87 14.18
CA THR A 354 1.65 14.18 15.51
C THR A 354 3.16 14.01 15.51
N SER A 355 3.90 15.02 15.96
CA SER A 355 5.38 15.01 16.00
C SER A 355 6.03 14.65 14.65
N SER A 356 5.34 14.89 13.54
CA SER A 356 5.68 14.34 12.22
C SER A 356 6.27 15.40 11.29
N LYS A 357 6.85 14.95 10.18
CA LYS A 357 7.54 15.82 9.22
C LYS A 357 7.09 15.55 7.79
N VAL A 358 6.75 16.60 7.05
CA VAL A 358 6.45 16.58 5.61
C VAL A 358 7.46 17.51 4.92
N LEU A 359 8.54 16.94 4.38
CA LEU A 359 9.72 17.71 3.93
C LEU A 359 10.13 17.45 2.48
N GLY A 360 10.53 18.50 1.75
CA GLY A 360 11.20 18.33 0.44
C GLY A 360 10.33 17.73 -0.66
N ASN A 361 9.01 17.63 -0.46
CA ASN A 361 8.13 16.99 -1.42
C ASN A 361 7.76 17.94 -2.58
N THR A 362 7.48 17.38 -3.75
CA THR A 362 7.19 18.17 -4.96
C THR A 362 5.89 17.75 -5.66
N ALA A 363 4.97 18.69 -5.90
CA ALA A 363 3.92 18.55 -6.90
C ALA A 363 4.36 19.30 -8.16
N GLY A 364 4.50 18.59 -9.30
CA GLY A 364 5.03 19.13 -10.55
C GLY A 364 4.08 18.96 -11.72
N ALA A 365 3.61 20.05 -12.30
CA ALA A 365 2.74 20.03 -13.48
C ALA A 365 3.16 21.11 -14.48
N ARG A 366 4.02 20.78 -15.44
CA ARG A 366 4.67 21.75 -16.35
C ARG A 366 3.68 22.78 -16.92
N GLY A 367 2.68 22.35 -17.67
CA GLY A 367 1.63 23.21 -18.22
C GLY A 367 0.27 22.99 -17.58
N GLY A 368 0.23 22.31 -16.44
CA GLY A 368 -1.00 21.86 -15.77
C GLY A 368 -1.25 22.56 -14.45
N ILE A 369 -1.87 21.84 -13.51
CA ILE A 369 -2.17 22.34 -12.17
C ILE A 369 -1.33 21.59 -11.14
N ALA A 370 -0.54 22.29 -10.34
CA ALA A 370 0.20 21.76 -9.19
C ALA A 370 -0.35 22.35 -7.89
N GLN A 371 -0.82 21.50 -6.98
CA GLN A 371 -1.42 21.91 -5.71
C GLN A 371 -0.81 21.13 -4.55
N GLY A 372 -0.46 21.81 -3.46
CA GLY A 372 0.03 21.16 -2.24
C GLY A 372 1.34 20.43 -2.48
N GLY A 373 2.47 21.15 -2.54
CA GLY A 373 3.78 20.50 -2.66
C GLY A 373 4.02 19.50 -1.53
N GLY A 374 3.68 19.91 -0.29
CA GLY A 374 3.66 19.04 0.88
C GLY A 374 2.33 18.29 1.00
N ILE A 375 1.27 19.03 1.33
CA ILE A 375 -0.07 18.50 1.62
C ILE A 375 -1.12 19.15 0.72
N ASP A 376 -1.95 18.35 0.07
CA ASP A 376 -3.18 18.80 -0.61
C ASP A 376 -4.42 18.32 0.14
N ASN A 377 -5.28 19.26 0.53
CA ASN A 377 -6.55 19.04 1.22
C ASN A 377 -7.72 19.70 0.45
N PRO A 378 -8.37 18.99 -0.48
CA PRO A 378 -9.47 19.45 -1.32
C PRO A 378 -10.79 19.46 -0.51
N ALA A 379 -11.92 19.56 -1.21
CA ALA A 379 -13.26 19.36 -0.64
C ALA A 379 -13.45 18.08 0.17
N GLY A 380 -13.99 18.22 1.39
CA GLY A 380 -14.40 17.14 2.29
C GLY A 380 -13.31 16.61 3.22
N GLY A 381 -12.03 16.88 2.93
CA GLY A 381 -10.91 16.40 3.73
C GLY A 381 -10.65 17.23 4.99
N THR A 382 -10.24 16.56 6.06
CA THR A 382 -9.77 17.19 7.30
C THR A 382 -8.30 16.86 7.53
N VAL A 383 -7.49 17.89 7.78
CA VAL A 383 -6.09 17.74 8.19
C VAL A 383 -5.91 18.41 9.55
N THR A 384 -5.39 17.65 10.51
CA THR A 384 -5.01 18.17 11.83
C THR A 384 -3.55 17.86 12.09
N THR A 385 -2.78 18.84 12.55
CA THR A 385 -1.39 18.62 12.97
C THR A 385 -1.18 19.04 14.42
N HIS A 386 -0.26 18.34 15.08
CA HIS A 386 0.24 18.63 16.42
C HIS A 386 1.76 18.53 16.41
N ARG A 387 2.47 19.62 16.75
CA ARG A 387 3.94 19.63 16.87
C ARG A 387 4.65 19.08 15.63
N SER A 388 4.15 19.40 14.44
CA SER A 388 4.65 18.86 13.17
C SER A 388 5.24 19.94 12.28
N ASP A 389 6.13 19.53 11.38
CA ASP A 389 6.87 20.43 10.48
C ASP A 389 6.55 20.13 9.01
N ILE A 390 6.05 21.14 8.29
CA ILE A 390 5.77 21.12 6.86
C ILE A 390 6.75 22.07 6.17
N GLY A 391 7.84 21.52 5.67
CA GLY A 391 9.04 22.28 5.31
C GLY A 391 9.59 22.00 3.91
N ASP A 392 10.12 23.03 3.25
CA ASP A 392 10.88 22.89 1.99
C ASP A 392 10.15 22.14 0.86
N ASN A 393 8.82 22.12 0.89
CA ASN A 393 8.01 21.50 -0.15
C ASN A 393 7.75 22.48 -1.31
N ALA A 394 7.42 21.95 -2.48
CA ALA A 394 7.25 22.76 -3.67
C ALA A 394 6.08 22.35 -4.58
N ALA A 395 5.25 23.33 -4.98
CA ALA A 395 4.35 23.22 -6.12
C ALA A 395 5.00 23.94 -7.33
N LYS A 396 5.10 23.26 -8.47
CA LYS A 396 5.86 23.76 -9.64
C LYS A 396 5.07 23.60 -10.94
N ALA A 397 4.88 24.72 -11.66
CA ALA A 397 4.25 24.74 -12.99
C ALA A 397 4.98 25.67 -13.99
N PRO A 398 6.24 25.35 -14.39
CA PRO A 398 7.10 26.26 -15.16
C PRO A 398 6.66 26.58 -16.60
N GLY A 399 5.66 25.90 -17.13
CA GLY A 399 5.13 26.06 -18.49
C GLY A 399 3.86 26.91 -18.59
N GLY A 400 3.64 27.81 -17.62
CA GLY A 400 2.47 28.69 -17.58
C GLY A 400 1.22 28.09 -16.93
N GLY A 401 1.38 26.95 -16.25
CA GLY A 401 0.32 26.34 -15.44
C GLY A 401 0.14 27.01 -14.08
N THR A 402 -0.77 26.48 -13.27
CA THR A 402 -1.05 26.98 -11.91
C THR A 402 -0.23 26.21 -10.88
N ALA A 403 0.40 26.91 -9.94
CA ALA A 403 1.12 26.30 -8.83
C ALA A 403 0.72 26.96 -7.50
N GLN A 404 -0.01 26.25 -6.65
CA GLN A 404 -0.61 26.78 -5.42
C GLN A 404 -0.27 25.92 -4.21
N GLY A 405 0.02 26.55 -3.07
CA GLY A 405 0.21 25.84 -1.80
C GLY A 405 1.50 25.03 -1.81
N GLY A 406 2.65 25.68 -1.67
CA GLY A 406 3.94 24.99 -1.68
C GLY A 406 4.05 24.01 -0.53
N GLY A 407 3.67 24.45 0.67
CA GLY A 407 3.54 23.61 1.85
C GLY A 407 2.18 22.92 1.85
N ILE A 408 1.12 23.71 1.93
CA ILE A 408 -0.26 23.23 2.09
C ILE A 408 -1.18 23.93 1.09
N PHE A 409 -2.03 23.17 0.43
CA PHE A 409 -3.18 23.67 -0.32
C PHE A 409 -4.47 23.18 0.35
N THR A 410 -5.37 24.09 0.70
CA THR A 410 -6.65 23.78 1.32
C THR A 410 -7.77 24.48 0.56
N ASP A 411 -8.68 23.76 -0.11
CA ASP A 411 -9.70 24.39 -0.98
C ASP A 411 -11.09 24.49 -0.37
N ILE A 412 -11.77 23.36 -0.15
CA ILE A 412 -13.06 23.27 0.57
C ILE A 412 -12.89 22.45 1.88
N GLY A 413 -11.72 21.82 2.05
CA GLY A 413 -11.39 21.06 3.25
C GLY A 413 -11.08 21.97 4.44
N SER A 414 -10.92 21.36 5.61
CA SER A 414 -10.49 22.04 6.83
C SER A 414 -9.08 21.63 7.22
N THR A 415 -8.25 22.60 7.57
CA THR A 415 -6.88 22.37 8.05
C THR A 415 -6.66 23.09 9.36
N THR A 416 -6.30 22.34 10.40
CA THR A 416 -5.96 22.89 11.73
C THR A 416 -4.53 22.54 12.07
N LEU A 417 -3.71 23.55 12.33
CA LEU A 417 -2.30 23.39 12.67
C LEU A 417 -2.07 23.82 14.12
N ASN A 418 -1.72 22.88 15.00
CA ASN A 418 -1.44 23.14 16.42
C ASN A 418 0.05 22.99 16.72
N ASP A 419 0.66 24.02 17.31
CA ASP A 419 2.07 24.03 17.72
C ASP A 419 3.02 23.60 16.59
N SER A 420 2.67 23.91 15.35
CA SER A 420 3.31 23.37 14.15
C SER A 420 4.08 24.44 13.38
N ALA A 421 4.79 24.03 12.32
CA ALA A 421 5.55 24.94 11.48
C ALA A 421 5.29 24.68 9.99
N VAL A 422 5.16 25.75 9.20
CA VAL A 422 5.08 25.72 7.74
C VAL A 422 6.17 26.65 7.18
N THR A 423 7.31 26.07 6.75
CA THR A 423 8.53 26.86 6.47
C THR A 423 9.27 26.52 5.19
N GLY A 424 9.90 27.51 4.54
CA GLY A 424 10.78 27.27 3.39
C GLY A 424 10.10 26.76 2.12
N ASN A 425 8.77 26.69 2.11
CA ASN A 425 8.00 26.11 1.02
C ASN A 425 7.87 27.06 -0.19
N ARG A 426 7.60 26.52 -1.38
CA ARG A 426 7.64 27.25 -2.65
C ARG A 426 6.45 26.94 -3.57
N ALA A 427 5.81 27.96 -4.12
CA ALA A 427 4.77 27.81 -5.14
C ALA A 427 4.77 29.00 -6.11
N GLY A 428 3.82 29.03 -7.05
CA GLY A 428 3.48 30.23 -7.81
C GLY A 428 2.66 31.22 -6.98
N ASP A 429 1.80 30.71 -6.10
CA ASP A 429 1.09 31.47 -5.08
C ASP A 429 0.82 30.60 -3.84
N GLY A 430 0.66 31.22 -2.67
CA GLY A 430 0.55 30.51 -1.39
C GLY A 430 1.78 29.64 -1.14
N GLY A 431 2.96 30.26 -1.08
CA GLY A 431 4.22 29.54 -0.90
C GLY A 431 4.18 28.60 0.29
N GLY A 432 3.70 29.10 1.44
CA GLY A 432 3.44 28.29 2.62
C GLY A 432 2.09 27.60 2.52
N ILE A 433 1.02 28.39 2.60
CA ILE A 433 -0.36 27.93 2.59
C ILE A 433 -1.14 28.65 1.49
N PHE A 434 -1.91 27.90 0.71
CA PHE A 434 -2.96 28.46 -0.14
C PHE A 434 -4.32 28.02 0.40
N GLU A 435 -5.16 28.98 0.77
CA GLU A 435 -6.55 28.78 1.19
C GLU A 435 -7.47 29.15 0.02
N GLY A 436 -8.20 28.17 -0.47
CA GLY A 436 -9.20 28.34 -1.51
C GLY A 436 -10.45 29.05 -0.99
N PRO A 437 -11.33 29.51 -1.89
CA PRO A 437 -12.46 30.39 -1.55
C PRO A 437 -13.47 29.85 -0.55
N SER A 438 -13.46 28.55 -0.28
CA SER A 438 -14.38 27.87 0.64
C SER A 438 -13.65 27.01 1.67
N GLY A 439 -12.35 27.25 1.83
CA GLY A 439 -11.48 26.49 2.70
C GLY A 439 -11.45 27.14 4.08
N THR A 440 -11.00 26.37 5.06
CA THR A 440 -10.76 26.90 6.40
C THR A 440 -9.38 26.46 6.88
N VAL A 441 -8.52 27.43 7.17
CA VAL A 441 -7.24 27.19 7.83
C VAL A 441 -7.23 27.83 9.22
N THR A 442 -7.01 27.01 10.25
CA THR A 442 -6.86 27.46 11.64
C THR A 442 -5.42 27.28 12.11
N LEU A 443 -4.82 28.36 12.61
CA LEU A 443 -3.45 28.37 13.14
C LEU A 443 -3.47 28.57 14.67
N ASN A 444 -3.11 27.54 15.41
CA ASN A 444 -3.01 27.57 16.88
C ASN A 444 -1.55 27.46 17.29
N ASN A 445 -0.94 28.55 17.75
CA ASN A 445 0.49 28.60 18.09
C ASN A 445 1.40 28.05 16.97
N THR A 446 1.01 28.27 15.71
CA THR A 446 1.71 27.75 14.54
C THR A 446 2.50 28.85 13.85
N VAL A 447 3.71 28.51 13.39
CA VAL A 447 4.61 29.45 12.69
C VAL A 447 4.58 29.20 11.19
N VAL A 448 4.17 30.20 10.41
CA VAL A 448 4.27 30.19 8.94
C VAL A 448 5.29 31.24 8.51
N LYS A 449 6.45 30.83 7.99
CA LYS A 449 7.52 31.78 7.63
C LYS A 449 8.47 31.31 6.54
N ARG A 450 9.13 32.28 5.89
CA ARG A 450 10.20 32.04 4.87
C ARG A 450 9.73 31.23 3.67
N ASN A 451 8.42 31.26 3.39
CA ASN A 451 7.89 30.63 2.20
C ASN A 451 7.92 31.61 1.02
N LYS A 452 7.86 31.09 -0.21
CA LYS A 452 7.93 31.90 -1.44
C LYS A 452 6.81 31.56 -2.41
N PRO A 453 6.13 32.55 -3.01
CA PRO A 453 6.41 33.99 -2.92
C PRO A 453 5.94 34.65 -1.61
N ASN A 454 5.00 34.03 -0.90
CA ASN A 454 4.34 34.52 0.30
C ASN A 454 4.14 33.39 1.31
N ASN A 455 3.86 33.74 2.57
CA ASN A 455 3.52 32.76 3.60
C ASN A 455 2.12 32.20 3.40
N CYS A 456 1.14 33.07 3.13
CA CYS A 456 -0.22 32.66 2.84
C CYS A 456 -0.81 33.39 1.63
N ALA A 457 -1.74 32.71 0.97
CA ALA A 457 -2.58 33.27 -0.07
C ALA A 457 -4.04 32.76 0.09
N PRO A 458 -5.05 33.59 -0.21
CA PRO A 458 -4.94 35.00 -0.55
C PRO A 458 -4.43 35.84 0.64
N PRO A 459 -3.94 37.08 0.40
CA PRO A 459 -3.54 37.96 1.49
C PRO A 459 -4.68 38.16 2.49
N ASN A 460 -4.39 38.00 3.79
CA ASN A 460 -5.36 38.03 4.89
C ASN A 460 -6.46 36.94 4.84
N GLY A 461 -6.33 35.92 3.97
CA GLY A 461 -7.24 34.78 3.95
C GLY A 461 -7.14 33.96 5.22
N VAL A 462 -5.90 33.62 5.61
CA VAL A 462 -5.60 32.81 6.80
C VAL A 462 -5.32 33.71 8.02
N PRO A 463 -6.20 33.75 9.05
CA PRO A 463 -5.97 34.56 10.24
C PRO A 463 -4.68 34.15 10.98
N GLY A 464 -3.89 35.15 11.38
CA GLY A 464 -2.61 34.91 12.07
C GLY A 464 -1.44 34.55 11.15
N CYS A 465 -1.67 34.40 9.84
CA CYS A 465 -0.59 34.26 8.88
C CYS A 465 -0.09 35.63 8.41
N ILE A 466 1.17 35.96 8.72
CA ILE A 466 1.78 37.26 8.39
C ILE A 466 2.85 37.08 7.31
N GLY A 467 2.84 37.96 6.30
CA GLY A 467 3.76 37.95 5.15
C GLY A 467 3.40 36.91 4.09
#